data_AF-A0A832ULU9-F1
#
_entry.id   AF-A0A832ULU9-F1
#
_cell.length_a   1.000
_cell.length_b   1.000
_cell.length_c   1.000
_cell.angle_alpha   90.00
_cell.angle_beta   90.00
_cell.angle_gamma   90.00
#
_symmetry.space_group_name_H-M   'P 1'
#
loop_
_entity.id
_entity.type
_entity.pdbx_description
1 polymer ?
#
loop_
_entity_poly.entity_id
_entity_poly.type
_entity_poly.pdbx_seq_one_letter_code
_entity_poly.pdbx_strand_id
1 'polypeptide(L)'
;MSETPLLIKSMKLLGWERITAALANHTCSPYTHDYCLQLKPETEFETAQKRLDETAEMMALLDSLESFPMDRFENIHPIFKDVDEQSTIAPSQCLIIMKLLRLCRNLCKDLAKKEAFPNIQGWLSQLDPLKEFFDDLLRCIDDEGNIKENATPELKQAIREIEAARNKL
;
A
#
# COMPACT_ATOMS: atom_id res chain seq x y z
N MET A 1 -5.14 7.30 -25.57
CA MET A 1 -5.02 6.67 -26.90
C MET A 1 -6.03 5.54 -26.97
N SER A 2 -6.93 5.51 -27.96
CA SER A 2 -7.89 4.40 -28.11
C SER A 2 -7.13 3.15 -28.55
N GLU A 3 -7.33 2.02 -27.88
CA GLU A 3 -6.75 0.75 -28.29
C GLU A 3 -7.23 0.35 -29.68
N THR A 4 -6.30 -0.07 -30.54
CA THR A 4 -6.64 -0.49 -31.90
C THR A 4 -7.50 -1.76 -31.83
N PRO A 5 -8.59 -1.88 -32.61
CA PRO A 5 -9.47 -3.06 -32.61
C PRO A 5 -8.76 -4.41 -32.80
N LEU A 6 -7.60 -4.42 -33.48
CA LEU A 6 -6.75 -5.58 -33.67
C LEU A 6 -6.08 -6.06 -32.36
N LEU A 7 -5.66 -5.13 -31.49
CA LEU A 7 -5.02 -5.47 -30.22
C LEU A 7 -6.03 -6.16 -29.30
N ILE A 8 -7.24 -5.60 -29.18
CA ILE A 8 -8.34 -6.18 -28.39
C ILE A 8 -8.66 -7.60 -28.87
N LYS A 9 -8.77 -7.79 -30.18
CA LYS A 9 -9.01 -9.13 -30.77
C LYS A 9 -7.87 -10.10 -30.43
N SER A 10 -6.62 -9.64 -30.51
CA SER A 10 -5.44 -10.46 -30.21
C SER A 10 -5.38 -10.85 -28.73
N MET A 11 -5.63 -9.91 -27.82
CA MET A 11 -5.72 -10.18 -26.38
C MET A 11 -6.77 -11.24 -26.05
N LYS A 12 -7.94 -11.15 -26.69
CA LYS A 12 -9.01 -12.15 -26.53
C LYS A 12 -8.59 -13.53 -27.04
N LEU A 13 -8.00 -13.61 -28.23
CA LEU A 13 -7.54 -14.87 -28.83
C LEU A 13 -6.43 -15.54 -28.04
N LEU A 14 -5.51 -14.75 -27.47
CA LEU A 14 -4.40 -15.24 -26.64
C LEU A 14 -4.82 -15.53 -25.19
N GLY A 15 -6.09 -15.28 -24.84
CA GLY A 15 -6.61 -15.55 -23.50
C GLY A 15 -6.04 -14.64 -22.42
N TRP A 16 -5.74 -13.38 -22.75
CA TRP A 16 -5.13 -12.41 -21.83
C TRP A 16 -5.90 -12.27 -20.51
N GLU A 17 -7.24 -12.21 -20.58
CA GLU A 17 -8.11 -12.14 -19.39
C GLU A 17 -7.91 -13.33 -18.44
N ARG A 18 -7.60 -14.52 -18.97
CA ARG A 18 -7.31 -15.70 -18.14
C ARG A 18 -5.97 -15.56 -17.44
N ILE A 19 -4.98 -14.95 -18.10
CA ILE A 19 -3.65 -14.69 -17.54
C ILE A 19 -3.77 -13.67 -16.40
N THR A 20 -4.43 -12.54 -16.64
CA THR A 20 -4.59 -11.49 -15.61
C THR A 20 -5.45 -11.97 -14.44
N ALA A 21 -6.50 -12.75 -14.67
CA ALA A 21 -7.28 -13.37 -13.61
C ALA A 21 -6.45 -14.37 -12.78
N ALA A 22 -5.65 -15.21 -13.43
CA ALA A 22 -4.76 -16.14 -12.72
C ALA A 22 -3.75 -15.38 -11.85
N LEU A 23 -3.12 -14.34 -12.41
CA LEU A 23 -2.18 -13.49 -11.67
C LEU A 23 -2.85 -12.79 -10.48
N ALA A 24 -4.02 -12.18 -10.68
CA ALA A 24 -4.76 -11.50 -9.62
C ALA A 24 -5.05 -12.41 -8.42
N ASN A 25 -5.39 -13.67 -8.66
CA ASN A 25 -5.64 -14.67 -7.62
C ASN A 25 -4.40 -15.04 -6.78
N HIS A 26 -3.19 -14.70 -7.23
CA HIS A 26 -1.96 -14.89 -6.45
C HIS A 26 -1.56 -13.66 -5.63
N THR A 27 -2.29 -12.55 -5.73
CA THR A 27 -1.98 -11.32 -4.99
C THR A 27 -2.51 -11.38 -3.56
N CYS A 28 -1.83 -10.67 -2.63
CA CYS A 28 -2.24 -10.62 -1.22
C CYS A 28 -3.13 -9.40 -0.90
N SER A 29 -2.99 -8.31 -1.67
CA SER A 29 -3.66 -7.02 -1.43
C SER A 29 -4.84 -6.82 -2.38
N PRO A 30 -6.02 -6.36 -1.91
CA PRO A 30 -7.15 -6.06 -2.78
C PRO A 30 -6.81 -5.05 -3.89
N TYR A 31 -6.02 -4.02 -3.55
CA TYR A 31 -5.55 -3.05 -4.53
C TYR A 31 -4.73 -3.71 -5.65
N THR A 32 -3.81 -4.61 -5.30
CA THR A 32 -2.98 -5.33 -6.27
C THR A 32 -3.80 -6.31 -7.10
N HIS A 33 -4.79 -6.98 -6.50
CA HIS A 33 -5.73 -7.85 -7.21
C HIS A 33 -6.44 -7.08 -8.34
N ASP A 34 -7.05 -5.95 -8.01
CA ASP A 34 -7.79 -5.12 -8.97
C ASP A 34 -6.87 -4.51 -10.03
N TYR A 35 -5.65 -4.15 -9.63
CA TYR A 35 -4.61 -3.69 -10.56
C TYR A 35 -4.22 -4.78 -11.57
N CYS A 36 -4.00 -6.02 -11.10
CA CYS A 36 -3.63 -7.15 -11.97
C CYS A 36 -4.71 -7.47 -13.00
N LEU A 37 -6.00 -7.40 -12.63
CA LEU A 37 -7.11 -7.61 -13.55
C LEU A 37 -7.13 -6.59 -14.71
N GLN A 38 -6.61 -5.38 -14.47
CA GLN A 38 -6.60 -4.28 -15.43
C GLN A 38 -5.31 -4.21 -16.25
N LEU A 39 -4.35 -5.11 -16.02
CA LEU A 39 -3.09 -5.13 -16.77
C LEU A 39 -3.35 -5.33 -18.26
N LYS A 40 -2.55 -4.63 -19.06
CA LYS A 40 -2.56 -4.68 -20.52
C LYS A 40 -1.16 -5.03 -21.01
N PRO A 41 -1.03 -5.71 -22.15
CA PRO A 41 0.27 -5.93 -22.76
C PRO A 41 0.93 -4.58 -23.06
N GLU A 42 2.21 -4.45 -22.72
CA GLU A 42 2.99 -3.28 -23.13
C GLU A 42 3.14 -3.25 -24.65
N THR A 43 2.98 -2.07 -25.25
CA THR A 43 3.11 -1.88 -26.70
C THR A 43 4.51 -1.46 -27.12
N GLU A 44 5.31 -0.99 -26.17
CA GLU A 44 6.70 -0.57 -26.38
C GLU A 44 7.65 -1.63 -25.85
N PHE A 45 8.59 -2.05 -26.71
CA PHE A 45 9.55 -3.12 -26.40
C PHE A 45 10.41 -2.78 -25.18
N GLU A 46 10.92 -1.55 -25.10
CA GLU A 46 11.78 -1.13 -23.97
C GLU A 46 11.03 -1.18 -22.64
N THR A 47 9.76 -0.76 -22.62
CA THR A 47 8.90 -0.83 -21.43
C THR A 47 8.62 -2.29 -21.06
N ALA A 48 8.31 -3.14 -22.04
CA ALA A 48 8.08 -4.56 -21.81
C ALA A 48 9.32 -5.25 -21.23
N GLN A 49 10.50 -4.98 -21.80
CA GLN A 49 11.77 -5.54 -21.32
C GLN A 49 12.06 -5.10 -19.88
N LYS A 50 11.91 -3.81 -19.57
CA LYS A 50 12.10 -3.29 -18.21
C LYS A 50 11.21 -4.00 -17.18
N ARG A 51 9.93 -4.23 -17.49
CA ARG A 51 9.02 -4.94 -16.58
C ARG A 51 9.40 -6.41 -16.39
N LEU A 52 9.90 -7.06 -17.45
CA LEU A 52 10.41 -8.42 -17.36
C LEU A 52 11.67 -8.48 -16.48
N ASP A 53 12.57 -7.50 -16.61
CA ASP A 53 13.77 -7.40 -15.79
C ASP A 53 13.43 -7.15 -14.31
N GLU A 54 12.49 -6.25 -14.01
CA GLU A 54 11.93 -6.03 -12.66
C GLU A 54 11.35 -7.33 -12.06
N THR A 55 10.62 -8.10 -12.87
CA THR A 55 10.04 -9.37 -12.44
C THR A 55 11.13 -10.42 -12.18
N ALA A 56 12.13 -10.49 -13.06
CA ALA A 56 13.26 -11.42 -12.92
C ALA A 56 14.08 -11.12 -11.65
N GLU A 57 14.32 -9.84 -11.33
CA GLU A 57 14.96 -9.45 -10.08
C GLU A 57 14.15 -9.88 -8.85
N MET A 58 12.83 -9.67 -8.85
CA MET A 58 11.98 -10.09 -7.73
C MET A 58 12.03 -11.61 -7.55
N MET A 59 11.99 -12.38 -8.64
CA MET A 59 12.13 -13.84 -8.56
C MET A 59 13.49 -14.27 -7.99
N ALA A 60 14.59 -13.65 -8.46
CA ALA A 60 15.93 -13.94 -7.95
C ALA A 60 16.05 -13.57 -6.45
N LEU A 61 15.43 -12.47 -6.02
CA LEU A 61 15.37 -12.08 -4.62
C LEU A 61 14.63 -13.14 -3.78
N LEU A 62 13.48 -13.63 -4.24
CA LEU A 62 12.73 -14.67 -3.54
C LEU A 62 13.52 -15.99 -3.45
N ASP A 63 14.22 -16.36 -4.53
CA ASP A 63 15.07 -17.56 -4.57
C ASP A 63 16.30 -17.45 -3.66
N SER A 64 16.81 -16.23 -3.42
CA SER A 64 17.96 -15.98 -2.55
C SER A 64 17.71 -16.23 -1.06
N LEU A 65 16.45 -16.51 -0.67
CA LEU A 65 15.98 -16.63 0.72
C LEU A 65 16.19 -15.35 1.56
N GLU A 66 16.55 -14.24 0.94
CA GLU A 66 16.55 -12.95 1.61
C GLU A 66 15.11 -12.52 1.93
N SER A 67 14.92 -11.98 3.14
CA SER A 67 13.63 -11.38 3.51
C SER A 67 13.29 -10.20 2.60
N PHE A 68 12.03 -10.17 2.15
CA PHE A 68 11.39 -9.01 1.54
C PHE A 68 10.07 -8.74 2.29
N PRO A 69 9.98 -7.68 3.10
CA PRO A 69 8.89 -7.48 4.07
C PRO A 69 7.61 -6.96 3.41
N MET A 70 7.19 -7.57 2.31
CA MET A 70 5.94 -7.25 1.64
C MET A 70 4.77 -7.87 2.41
N ASP A 71 3.76 -7.05 2.72
CA ASP A 71 2.57 -7.48 3.43
C ASP A 71 1.31 -6.96 2.71
N ARG A 72 0.16 -7.53 3.07
CA ARG A 72 -1.15 -7.10 2.59
C ARG A 72 -1.42 -5.65 2.99
N PHE A 73 -1.92 -4.86 2.04
CA PHE A 73 -2.36 -3.49 2.26
C PHE A 73 -3.69 -3.22 1.56
N GLU A 74 -4.45 -2.26 2.08
CA GLU A 74 -5.77 -1.91 1.55
C GLU A 74 -5.68 -0.84 0.45
N ASN A 75 -6.76 -0.70 -0.33
CA ASN A 75 -6.91 0.41 -1.26
C ASN A 75 -7.19 1.72 -0.50
N ILE A 76 -6.30 2.70 -0.62
CA ILE A 76 -6.41 4.01 0.04
C ILE A 76 -7.10 5.08 -0.81
N HIS A 77 -7.39 4.82 -2.09
CA HIS A 77 -8.04 5.80 -2.97
C HIS A 77 -9.37 6.33 -2.43
N PRO A 78 -10.23 5.50 -1.79
CA PRO A 78 -11.44 6.03 -1.14
C PRO A 78 -11.14 7.06 -0.04
N ILE A 79 -10.05 6.88 0.70
CA ILE A 79 -9.64 7.81 1.76
C ILE A 79 -9.18 9.14 1.14
N PHE A 80 -8.42 9.10 0.04
CA PHE A 80 -8.03 10.32 -0.67
C PHE A 80 -9.23 11.08 -1.23
N LYS A 81 -10.23 10.36 -1.75
CA LYS A 81 -11.48 10.98 -2.17
C LYS A 81 -12.19 11.69 -1.00
N ASP A 82 -12.26 11.05 0.16
CA ASP A 82 -12.84 11.68 1.35
C ASP A 82 -12.07 12.96 1.77
N VAL A 83 -10.73 12.94 1.66
CA VAL A 83 -9.89 14.12 1.91
C VAL A 83 -10.18 15.25 0.90
N ASP A 84 -10.25 14.93 -0.39
CA ASP A 84 -10.54 15.90 -1.45
C ASP A 84 -11.93 16.54 -1.26
N GLU A 85 -12.88 15.76 -0.78
CA GLU A 85 -14.25 16.20 -0.45
C GLU A 85 -14.34 16.90 0.92
N GLN A 86 -13.23 17.10 1.63
CA GLN A 86 -13.16 17.68 2.99
C GLN A 86 -14.03 16.93 4.02
N SER A 87 -14.24 15.63 3.79
CA SER A 87 -14.96 14.76 4.72
C SER A 87 -14.11 14.46 5.96
N THR A 88 -14.79 14.11 7.05
CA THR A 88 -14.11 13.66 8.27
C THR A 88 -13.49 12.28 8.04
N ILE A 89 -12.19 12.17 8.26
CA ILE A 89 -11.47 10.88 8.16
C ILE A 89 -11.66 10.11 9.47
N ALA A 90 -12.27 8.94 9.38
CA ALA A 90 -12.54 8.10 10.54
C ALA A 90 -11.24 7.49 11.10
N PRO A 91 -11.17 7.22 12.43
CA PRO A 91 -10.03 6.54 13.05
C PRO A 91 -9.64 5.21 12.39
N SER A 92 -10.61 4.44 11.89
CA SER A 92 -10.37 3.21 11.15
C SER A 92 -9.68 3.44 9.79
N GLN A 93 -9.97 4.55 9.10
CA GLN A 93 -9.27 4.95 7.89
C GLN A 93 -7.85 5.41 8.20
N CYS A 94 -7.65 6.14 9.29
CA CYS A 94 -6.32 6.49 9.79
C CYS A 94 -5.47 5.23 10.09
N LEU A 95 -6.07 4.18 10.67
CA LEU A 95 -5.39 2.90 10.89
C LEU A 95 -4.95 2.24 9.58
N ILE A 96 -5.75 2.31 8.52
CA ILE A 96 -5.38 1.80 7.18
C ILE A 96 -4.13 2.53 6.66
N ILE A 97 -4.12 3.86 6.72
CA ILE A 97 -2.95 4.67 6.32
C ILE A 97 -1.72 4.34 7.18
N MET A 98 -1.90 4.22 8.50
CA MET A 98 -0.84 3.87 9.43
C MET A 98 -0.21 2.50 9.10
N LYS A 99 -1.02 1.48 8.73
CA LYS A 99 -0.51 0.17 8.31
C LYS A 99 0.32 0.26 7.02
N LEU A 100 -0.14 1.04 6.03
CA LEU A 100 0.59 1.25 4.78
C LEU A 100 1.93 1.98 5.00
N LEU A 101 1.95 3.05 5.80
CA LEU A 101 3.18 3.78 6.13
C LEU A 101 4.18 2.90 6.91
N ARG A 102 3.68 2.00 7.77
CA ARG A 102 4.51 1.01 8.45
C ARG A 102 5.16 0.04 7.45
N LEU A 103 4.39 -0.46 6.48
CA LEU A 103 4.91 -1.31 5.39
C LEU A 103 5.99 -0.56 4.59
N CYS A 104 5.70 0.66 4.17
CA CYS A 104 6.65 1.55 3.49
C CYS A 104 7.96 1.70 4.27
N ARG A 105 7.86 2.05 5.57
CA ARG A 105 9.02 2.17 6.46
C ARG A 105 9.84 0.88 6.55
N ASN A 106 9.19 -0.28 6.60
CA ASN A 106 9.87 -1.57 6.68
C ASN A 106 10.60 -1.91 5.37
N LEU A 107 9.97 -1.64 4.23
CA LEU A 107 10.59 -1.78 2.91
C LEU A 107 11.82 -0.87 2.76
N CYS A 108 11.74 0.40 3.18
CA CYS A 108 12.87 1.33 3.11
C CYS A 108 14.04 0.92 4.02
N LYS A 109 13.79 0.28 5.18
CA LYS A 109 14.86 -0.20 6.06
C LYS A 109 15.76 -1.25 5.41
N ASP A 110 15.21 -2.02 4.48
CA ASP A 110 15.94 -3.08 3.79
C ASP A 110 16.60 -2.61 2.50
N LEU A 111 16.45 -1.34 2.09
CA LEU A 111 17.00 -0.79 0.84
C LEU A 111 18.48 -1.09 0.63
N ALA A 112 19.32 -0.86 1.65
CA ALA A 112 20.76 -1.09 1.58
C ALA A 112 21.13 -2.57 1.45
N LYS A 113 20.22 -3.50 1.81
CA LYS A 113 20.44 -4.93 1.64
C LYS A 113 20.16 -5.40 0.21
N LYS A 114 19.55 -4.55 -0.64
CA LYS A 114 19.11 -4.90 -1.99
C LYS A 114 20.04 -4.41 -3.10
N GLU A 115 21.33 -4.16 -2.80
CA GLU A 115 22.30 -3.64 -3.79
C GLU A 115 22.45 -4.55 -5.02
N ALA A 116 22.23 -5.86 -4.87
CA ALA A 116 22.25 -6.81 -5.98
C ALA A 116 21.02 -6.70 -6.92
N PHE A 117 20.00 -5.92 -6.56
CA PHE A 117 18.73 -5.81 -7.26
C PHE A 117 18.42 -4.33 -7.58
N PRO A 118 19.07 -3.75 -8.61
CA PRO A 118 19.00 -2.32 -8.88
C PRO A 118 17.61 -1.82 -9.27
N ASN A 119 16.79 -2.62 -9.97
CA ASN A 119 15.42 -2.21 -10.28
C ASN A 119 14.55 -2.18 -9.02
N ILE A 120 14.69 -3.19 -8.15
CA ILE A 120 14.01 -3.20 -6.84
C ILE A 120 14.44 -1.99 -5.99
N GLN A 121 15.74 -1.69 -5.93
CA GLN A 121 16.21 -0.47 -5.25
C GLN A 121 15.63 0.79 -5.86
N GLY A 122 15.52 0.85 -7.19
CA GLY A 122 14.87 1.96 -7.90
C GLY A 122 13.44 2.19 -7.43
N TRP A 123 12.65 1.13 -7.24
CA TRP A 123 11.30 1.23 -6.66
C TRP A 123 11.30 1.65 -5.19
N LEU A 124 12.13 1.00 -4.36
CA LEU A 124 12.22 1.30 -2.93
C LEU A 124 12.71 2.72 -2.66
N SER A 125 13.57 3.27 -3.51
CA SER A 125 14.10 4.63 -3.39
C SER A 125 13.07 5.74 -3.61
N GLN A 126 11.94 5.43 -4.26
CA GLN A 126 10.83 6.37 -4.47
C GLN A 126 9.86 6.42 -3.30
N LEU A 127 9.99 5.51 -2.33
CA LEU A 127 9.10 5.42 -1.18
C LEU A 127 9.52 6.43 -0.10
N ASP A 128 8.54 7.20 0.38
CA ASP A 128 8.68 8.04 1.57
C ASP A 128 7.78 7.47 2.69
N PRO A 129 8.34 7.06 3.84
CA PRO A 129 7.54 6.57 4.96
C PRO A 129 6.79 7.67 5.72
N LEU A 130 6.95 8.95 5.33
CA LEU A 130 6.30 10.12 5.91
C LEU A 130 6.41 10.13 7.43
N LYS A 131 7.65 10.04 7.93
CA LYS A 131 7.95 9.73 9.34
C LYS A 131 7.16 10.59 10.33
N GLU A 132 7.13 11.90 10.14
CA GLU A 132 6.44 12.83 11.06
C GLU A 132 4.94 12.55 11.11
N PHE A 133 4.31 12.40 9.96
CA PHE A 133 2.89 12.07 9.86
C PHE A 133 2.58 10.67 10.42
N PHE A 134 3.44 9.69 10.17
CA PHE A 134 3.32 8.35 10.75
C PHE A 134 3.40 8.38 12.28
N ASP A 135 4.35 9.14 12.84
CA ASP A 135 4.52 9.30 14.29
C ASP A 135 3.29 9.99 14.93
N ASP A 136 2.69 10.96 14.24
CA ASP A 136 1.44 11.61 14.66
C ASP A 136 0.24 10.66 14.65
N LEU A 137 0.10 9.83 13.60
CA LEU A 137 -0.94 8.79 13.56
C LEU A 137 -0.74 7.78 14.70
N LEU A 138 0.50 7.37 14.97
CA LEU A 138 0.84 6.44 16.05
C LEU A 138 0.48 6.98 17.44
N ARG A 139 0.62 8.30 17.62
CA ARG A 139 0.26 8.99 18.86
C ARG A 139 -1.25 9.06 19.07
N CYS A 140 -2.03 9.20 17.99
CA CYS A 140 -3.47 9.43 18.05
C CYS A 140 -4.32 8.16 17.98
N ILE A 141 -3.86 7.13 17.25
CA ILE A 141 -4.65 5.94 16.91
C ILE A 141 -4.01 4.68 17.49
N ASP A 142 -4.83 3.78 18.05
CA ASP A 142 -4.37 2.46 18.51
C ASP A 142 -4.46 1.38 17.44
N ASP A 143 -4.04 0.15 17.79
CA ASP A 143 -4.00 -0.97 16.85
C ASP A 143 -5.39 -1.52 16.48
N GLU A 144 -6.43 -1.13 17.23
CA GLU A 144 -7.84 -1.46 16.96
C GLU A 144 -8.53 -0.38 16.11
N GLY A 145 -7.89 0.78 15.94
CA GLY A 145 -8.41 1.90 15.16
C GLY A 145 -9.29 2.83 15.98
N ASN A 146 -9.11 2.86 17.30
CA ASN A 146 -9.74 3.84 18.18
C ASN A 146 -8.81 5.04 18.43
N ILE A 147 -9.42 6.17 18.81
CA ILE A 147 -8.67 7.35 19.26
C ILE A 147 -8.15 7.07 20.67
N LYS A 148 -6.84 7.19 20.86
CA LYS A 148 -6.21 7.06 22.17
C LYS A 148 -6.62 8.21 23.08
N GLU A 149 -6.79 7.93 24.37
CA GLU A 149 -7.13 8.95 25.38
C GLU A 149 -6.09 10.07 25.46
N ASN A 150 -4.83 9.76 25.19
CA ASN A 150 -3.72 10.70 25.16
C ASN A 150 -3.43 11.27 23.76
N ALA A 151 -4.36 11.16 22.81
CA ALA A 151 -4.21 11.75 21.48
C ALA A 151 -3.96 13.26 21.58
N THR A 152 -4.60 13.95 22.53
CA THR A 152 -4.25 15.34 22.90
C THR A 152 -4.25 15.52 24.42
N PRO A 153 -3.50 16.50 24.95
CA PRO A 153 -3.57 16.86 26.37
C PRO A 153 -4.99 17.23 26.82
N GLU A 154 -5.75 17.92 25.97
CA GLU A 154 -7.11 18.37 26.25
C GLU A 154 -8.09 17.19 26.32
N LEU A 155 -7.98 16.23 25.40
CA LEU A 155 -8.80 15.02 25.43
C LEU A 155 -8.53 14.20 26.69
N LYS A 156 -7.25 14.03 27.03
CA LYS A 156 -6.83 13.33 28.24
C LYS A 156 -7.40 13.99 29.51
N GLN A 157 -7.39 15.32 29.54
CA GLN A 157 -7.95 16.08 30.65
C GLN A 157 -9.48 15.92 30.74
N ALA A 158 -10.19 16.02 29.62
CA ALA A 158 -11.65 15.84 29.57
C ALA A 158 -12.08 14.43 30.03
N ILE A 159 -11.38 13.37 29.63
CA ILE A 159 -11.66 12.00 30.06
C ILE A 159 -11.50 11.86 31.58
N ARG A 160 -10.42 12.39 32.14
CA ARG A 160 -10.17 12.38 33.59
C ARG A 160 -11.27 13.09 34.38
N GLU A 161 -11.77 14.21 33.87
CA GLU A 161 -12.87 14.95 34.50
C GLU A 161 -14.18 14.15 34.51
N ILE A 162 -14.48 13.44 33.41
CA ILE A 162 -15.65 12.55 33.30
C ILE A 162 -15.56 11.41 34.32
N GLU A 163 -14.39 10.76 34.44
CA GLU A 163 -14.16 9.68 35.41
C GLU A 163 -14.29 10.17 36.86
N ALA A 164 -13.70 11.33 37.17
CA ALA A 164 -13.79 11.94 38.49
C ALA A 164 -15.22 12.33 38.87
N ALA A 165 -16.05 12.75 37.90
CA ALA A 165 -17.46 13.04 38.11
C ALA A 165 -18.27 11.75 38.36
N ARG A 166 -17.99 10.66 37.62
CA ARG A 166 -18.66 9.37 37.80
C ARG A 166 -18.40 8.74 39.17
N ASN A 167 -17.19 8.84 39.69
CA ASN A 167 -16.83 8.28 41.00
C ASN A 167 -17.46 9.01 42.20
N LYS A 168 -18.12 10.17 41.97
CA LYS A 168 -18.82 10.95 43.00
C LYS A 168 -20.32 10.67 43.04
N LEU A 169 -20.85 9.87 42.12
CA LEU A 169 -22.23 9.38 42.06
C LEU A 169 -22.31 7.99 42.70
#